data_AF-A0A317DIY7-F1
#
_entry.id   AF-A0A317DIY7-F1
#
_cell.length_a   1.000
_cell.length_b   1.000
_cell.length_c   1.000
_cell.angle_alpha   90.00
_cell.angle_beta   90.00
_cell.angle_gamma   90.00
#
_symmetry.space_group_name_H-M   'P 1'
#
loop_
_entity.id
_entity.type
_entity.pdbx_description
1 polymer ?
#
loop_
_entity_poly.entity_id
_entity_poly.type
_entity_poly.pdbx_seq_one_letter_code
_entity_poly.pdbx_strand_id
1 'polypeptide(L)'
;MAKPSFTRLAGATMLAAVISLGFAAPASAGGGTTINIDPADTGTTAAAFGTHVCDPNLGGGPFQAEDVWVFALPAAAQQGSFISLTIEFATEGGPVTEIITTTPAADRAIVGDRAWIRTPAGLSSTGELVNPFALTNATALITGTDGTFDLAQTCPAT
;
A
#
# COMPACT_ATOMS: atom_id res chain seq x y z
N MET A 1 31.41 61.84 46.27
CA MET A 1 30.40 61.20 45.38
C MET A 1 30.06 59.83 45.96
N ALA A 2 28.84 59.67 46.48
CA ALA A 2 28.30 58.45 47.07
C ALA A 2 26.82 58.29 46.64
N LYS A 3 26.41 57.02 46.45
CA LYS A 3 25.04 56.48 46.14
C LYS A 3 23.98 56.94 47.18
N PRO A 4 22.65 56.64 47.08
CA PRO A 4 21.82 55.92 46.07
C PRO A 4 20.49 56.69 45.77
N SER A 5 19.49 56.27 44.96
CA SER A 5 18.53 55.17 45.18
C SER A 5 17.41 55.17 44.12
N PHE A 6 17.07 53.95 43.69
CA PHE A 6 15.76 53.33 43.42
C PHE A 6 14.61 54.06 42.70
N THR A 7 13.97 53.29 41.80
CA THR A 7 12.51 53.09 41.56
C THR A 7 12.16 53.29 40.08
N ARG A 8 11.37 52.48 39.36
CA ARG A 8 10.79 51.13 39.43
C ARG A 8 10.18 50.87 38.02
N LEU A 9 10.13 49.60 37.64
CA LEU A 9 9.13 48.92 36.78
C LEU A 9 9.02 49.17 35.26
N ALA A 10 8.72 48.03 34.63
CA ALA A 10 8.04 47.77 33.35
C ALA A 10 8.89 47.91 32.08
N GLY A 11 8.85 46.98 31.12
CA GLY A 11 8.04 45.78 30.98
C GLY A 11 8.69 44.83 30.00
N ALA A 12 8.29 43.56 30.12
CA ALA A 12 8.73 42.46 29.29
C ALA A 12 8.15 42.58 27.87
N THR A 13 8.99 42.41 26.87
CA THR A 13 8.57 41.98 25.53
C THR A 13 9.51 40.87 25.05
N MET A 14 9.10 39.63 25.31
CA MET A 14 9.61 38.46 24.60
C MET A 14 9.24 38.57 23.12
N LEU A 15 10.24 38.60 22.23
CA LEU A 15 10.06 38.26 20.82
C LEU A 15 10.61 36.85 20.61
N ALA A 16 9.71 35.86 20.71
CA ALA A 16 9.99 34.50 20.28
C ALA A 16 9.76 34.42 18.77
N ALA A 17 10.84 34.39 17.99
CA ALA A 17 10.80 34.09 16.57
C ALA A 17 10.55 32.58 16.39
N VAL A 18 9.28 32.20 16.17
CA VAL A 18 8.92 30.84 15.80
C VAL A 18 9.24 30.62 14.33
N ILE A 19 10.22 29.75 14.10
CA ILE A 19 10.60 29.20 12.80
C ILE A 19 9.46 28.29 12.35
N SER A 20 8.54 28.80 11.53
CA SER A 20 7.62 27.95 10.78
C SER A 20 8.34 27.43 9.53
N LEU A 21 9.04 26.30 9.70
CA LEU A 21 9.42 25.43 8.59
C LEU A 21 8.12 24.93 7.95
N GLY A 22 7.72 25.58 6.86
CA GLY A 22 6.66 25.09 6.00
C GLY A 22 7.04 23.70 5.52
N PHE A 23 6.33 22.68 5.97
CA PHE A 23 6.37 21.35 5.39
C PHE A 23 5.85 21.50 3.96
N ALA A 24 6.76 21.57 2.99
CA ALA A 24 6.43 21.31 1.61
C ALA A 24 6.00 19.84 1.54
N ALA A 25 4.70 19.58 1.46
CA ALA A 25 4.24 18.30 0.97
C ALA A 25 4.85 18.09 -0.42
N PRO A 26 5.43 16.93 -0.73
CA PRO A 26 5.90 16.67 -2.09
C PRO A 26 4.69 16.78 -3.02
N ALA A 27 4.69 17.81 -3.87
CA ALA A 27 3.79 17.84 -5.01
C ALA A 27 4.26 16.72 -5.94
N SER A 28 3.53 15.60 -5.94
CA SER A 28 3.77 14.48 -6.83
C SER A 28 3.80 14.99 -8.27
N ALA A 29 4.99 15.03 -8.88
CA ALA A 29 5.19 15.48 -10.26
C ALA A 29 4.74 14.43 -11.30
N GLY A 30 3.73 13.60 -10.97
CA GLY A 30 3.11 12.61 -11.84
C GLY A 30 1.62 12.62 -11.57
N GLY A 31 0.81 13.03 -12.56
CA GLY A 31 -0.62 13.29 -12.41
C GLY A 31 -1.46 12.03 -12.19
N GLY A 32 -1.42 11.49 -10.98
CA GLY A 32 -2.26 10.39 -10.53
C GLY A 32 -2.77 10.63 -9.11
N THR A 33 -3.88 9.97 -8.79
CA THR A 33 -4.49 10.01 -7.46
C THR A 33 -4.10 8.76 -6.69
N THR A 34 -3.68 8.91 -5.44
CA THR A 34 -3.44 7.77 -4.56
C THR A 34 -4.74 7.35 -3.90
N ILE A 35 -5.11 6.09 -4.06
CA ILE A 35 -6.25 5.45 -3.41
C ILE A 35 -5.78 4.28 -2.54
N ASN A 36 -6.60 3.88 -1.57
CA ASN A 36 -6.30 2.77 -0.67
C ASN A 36 -7.17 1.55 -1.02
N ILE A 37 -6.68 0.38 -0.65
CA ILE A 37 -7.49 -0.84 -0.70
C ILE A 37 -8.71 -0.71 0.22
N ASP A 38 -9.81 -1.37 -0.11
CA ASP A 38 -10.93 -1.54 0.82
C ASP A 38 -10.42 -2.21 2.10
N PRO A 39 -10.58 -1.58 3.28
CA PRO A 39 -10.14 -2.18 4.53
C PRO A 39 -10.76 -3.56 4.82
N ALA A 40 -11.94 -3.87 4.24
CA ALA A 40 -12.58 -5.18 4.37
C ALA A 40 -11.78 -6.32 3.73
N ASP A 41 -10.88 -6.02 2.79
CA ASP A 41 -10.05 -6.99 2.08
C ASP A 41 -8.68 -7.23 2.74
N THR A 42 -8.39 -6.53 3.83
CA THR A 42 -7.13 -6.66 4.58
C THR A 42 -7.23 -7.68 5.72
N GLY A 43 -6.08 -8.08 6.28
CA GLY A 43 -6.01 -9.04 7.38
C GLY A 43 -6.26 -10.49 6.96
N THR A 44 -6.19 -10.79 5.66
CA THR A 44 -6.43 -12.12 5.09
C THR A 44 -5.18 -12.71 4.45
N THR A 45 -5.04 -14.04 4.52
CA THR A 45 -4.12 -14.79 3.66
C THR A 45 -4.78 -15.12 2.32
N ALA A 46 -4.01 -15.56 1.34
CA ALA A 46 -4.56 -15.94 0.04
C ALA A 46 -5.60 -17.06 0.18
N ALA A 47 -5.29 -18.08 0.98
CA ALA A 47 -6.16 -19.23 1.23
C ALA A 47 -7.37 -18.94 2.14
N ALA A 48 -7.30 -17.88 2.95
CA ALA A 48 -8.41 -17.46 3.80
C ALA A 48 -9.39 -16.52 3.08
N PHE A 49 -9.00 -15.97 1.93
CA PHE A 49 -9.85 -15.08 1.17
C PHE A 49 -11.04 -15.85 0.56
N GLY A 50 -12.20 -15.20 0.47
CA GLY A 50 -13.44 -15.90 0.10
C GLY A 50 -13.52 -16.35 -1.36
N THR A 51 -12.79 -15.69 -2.26
CA THR A 51 -12.91 -15.90 -3.72
C THR A 51 -11.63 -16.48 -4.30
N HIS A 52 -11.67 -17.78 -4.62
CA HIS A 52 -10.55 -18.50 -5.22
C HIS A 52 -10.76 -18.75 -6.71
N VAL A 53 -10.03 -18.01 -7.55
CA VAL A 53 -10.08 -18.15 -9.01
C VAL A 53 -8.66 -18.01 -9.57
N CYS A 54 -8.26 -18.99 -10.39
CA CYS A 54 -6.93 -19.08 -11.01
C CYS A 54 -7.03 -18.74 -12.50
N ASP A 55 -7.19 -17.45 -12.83
CA ASP A 55 -7.31 -16.99 -14.22
C ASP A 55 -5.92 -17.00 -14.91
N PRO A 56 -5.74 -17.72 -16.03
CA PRO A 56 -4.48 -17.76 -16.76
C PRO A 56 -4.00 -16.39 -17.28
N ASN A 57 -4.89 -15.41 -17.40
CA ASN A 57 -4.55 -14.05 -17.82
C ASN A 57 -4.17 -13.13 -16.64
N LEU A 58 -4.41 -13.58 -15.40
CA LEU A 58 -4.17 -12.81 -14.18
C LEU A 58 -3.21 -13.56 -13.24
N GLY A 59 -2.08 -14.01 -13.79
CA GLY A 59 -1.02 -14.69 -13.04
C GLY A 59 -1.11 -16.21 -13.03
N GLY A 60 -2.28 -16.79 -13.36
CA GLY A 60 -2.48 -18.22 -13.54
C GLY A 60 -2.55 -19.01 -12.24
N GLY A 61 -1.98 -20.22 -12.26
CA GLY A 61 -1.99 -21.15 -11.14
C GLY A 61 -3.10 -22.22 -11.20
N PRO A 62 -3.31 -22.98 -10.11
CA PRO A 62 -2.55 -22.91 -8.87
C PRO A 62 -1.09 -23.37 -9.05
N PHE A 63 -0.19 -22.77 -8.28
CA PHE A 63 1.22 -23.15 -8.22
C PHE A 63 1.48 -23.95 -6.94
N GLN A 64 2.55 -24.76 -6.91
CA GLN A 64 2.84 -25.56 -5.71
C GLN A 64 3.34 -24.74 -4.53
N ALA A 65 3.91 -23.55 -4.76
CA ALA A 65 4.58 -22.79 -3.71
C ALA A 65 4.32 -21.28 -3.78
N GLU A 66 3.41 -20.86 -4.67
CA GLU A 66 3.10 -19.44 -4.88
C GLU A 66 1.59 -19.21 -4.79
N ASP A 67 1.22 -18.17 -4.06
CA ASP A 67 -0.11 -17.61 -4.06
C ASP A 67 -0.20 -16.52 -5.13
N VAL A 68 -1.32 -16.44 -5.83
CA VAL A 68 -1.63 -15.31 -6.72
C VAL A 68 -2.65 -14.41 -6.05
N TRP A 69 -2.39 -13.10 -6.09
CA TRP A 69 -3.28 -12.07 -5.58
C TRP A 69 -3.69 -11.17 -6.74
N VAL A 70 -5.00 -10.92 -6.88
CA VAL A 70 -5.53 -10.09 -7.95
C VAL A 70 -6.33 -8.94 -7.35
N PHE A 71 -5.90 -7.73 -7.64
CA PHE A 71 -6.53 -6.48 -7.26
C PHE A 71 -7.33 -5.92 -8.43
N ALA A 72 -8.43 -5.24 -8.15
CA ALA A 72 -9.26 -4.63 -9.19
C ALA A 72 -9.73 -3.24 -8.78
N LEU A 73 -9.74 -2.32 -9.75
CA LEU A 73 -10.56 -1.12 -9.63
C LEU A 73 -12.03 -1.53 -9.81
N PRO A 74 -12.95 -0.99 -8.99
CA PRO A 74 -14.36 -1.09 -9.28
C PRO A 74 -14.68 -0.53 -10.69
N ALA A 75 -15.76 -1.00 -11.29
CA ALA A 75 -16.14 -0.60 -12.65
C ALA A 75 -16.61 0.87 -12.80
N ALA A 76 -16.35 1.72 -11.80
CA ALA A 76 -16.74 3.12 -11.82
C ALA A 76 -15.86 3.92 -12.78
N ALA A 77 -16.49 4.65 -13.71
CA ALA A 77 -15.78 5.42 -14.73
C ALA A 77 -14.78 6.46 -14.18
N GLN A 78 -14.91 6.86 -12.91
CA GLN A 78 -14.05 7.86 -12.26
C GLN A 78 -12.71 7.31 -11.74
N GLN A 79 -12.56 5.99 -11.62
CA GLN A 79 -11.37 5.35 -11.05
C GLN A 79 -10.25 5.15 -12.08
N GLY A 80 -10.56 5.21 -13.38
CA GLY A 80 -9.55 5.14 -14.43
C GLY A 80 -8.84 3.80 -14.49
N SER A 81 -7.50 3.83 -14.50
CA SER A 81 -6.64 2.64 -14.56
C SER A 81 -5.49 2.73 -13.57
N PHE A 82 -4.97 1.57 -13.16
CA PHE A 82 -3.79 1.51 -12.31
C PHE A 82 -2.54 2.02 -13.05
N ILE A 83 -1.74 2.84 -12.37
CA ILE A 83 -0.40 3.27 -12.76
C ILE A 83 0.63 2.44 -11.98
N SER A 84 0.41 2.28 -10.67
CA SER A 84 1.24 1.44 -9.81
C SER A 84 0.47 1.02 -8.57
N LEU A 85 0.86 -0.10 -7.97
CA LEU A 85 0.37 -0.53 -6.66
C LEU A 85 1.58 -0.75 -5.73
N THR A 86 1.40 -0.39 -4.46
CA THR A 86 2.31 -0.72 -3.36
C THR A 86 1.53 -1.54 -2.35
N ILE A 87 1.93 -2.78 -2.16
CA ILE A 87 1.23 -3.78 -1.36
C ILE A 87 2.11 -4.16 -0.19
N GLU A 88 1.52 -4.23 1.00
CA GLU A 88 2.19 -4.61 2.23
C GLU A 88 1.63 -5.94 2.70
N PHE A 89 2.52 -6.90 2.90
CA PHE A 89 2.21 -8.21 3.45
C PHE A 89 2.88 -8.36 4.81
N ALA A 90 2.15 -8.82 5.81
CA ALA A 90 2.74 -9.39 7.01
C ALA A 90 3.23 -10.81 6.69
N THR A 91 4.45 -11.10 7.14
CA THR A 91 5.03 -12.44 7.19
C THR A 91 5.62 -12.65 8.58
N GLU A 92 5.88 -13.90 8.98
CA GLU A 92 6.56 -14.17 10.26
C GLU A 92 7.97 -13.56 10.32
N GLY A 93 8.65 -13.43 9.17
CA GLY A 93 9.96 -12.81 9.05
C GLY A 93 9.94 -11.28 9.10
N GLY A 94 8.75 -10.66 9.20
CA GLY A 94 8.53 -9.23 9.15
C GLY A 94 7.69 -8.79 7.95
N PRO A 95 7.31 -7.51 7.88
CA PRO A 95 6.54 -6.99 6.76
C PRO A 95 7.37 -6.99 5.46
N VAL A 96 6.72 -7.36 4.36
CA VAL A 96 7.27 -7.33 3.01
C VAL A 96 6.46 -6.33 2.18
N THR A 97 7.13 -5.44 1.47
CA THR A 97 6.50 -4.48 0.58
C THR A 97 6.77 -4.86 -0.87
N GLU A 98 5.71 -5.02 -1.65
CA GLU A 98 5.76 -5.35 -3.07
C GLU A 98 5.22 -4.21 -3.92
N ILE A 99 5.83 -4.00 -5.09
CA ILE A 99 5.43 -2.93 -6.01
C ILE A 99 5.07 -3.53 -7.37
N ILE A 100 3.91 -3.17 -7.89
CA ILE A 100 3.47 -3.47 -9.27
C ILE A 100 3.50 -2.16 -10.05
N THR A 101 4.04 -2.18 -11.27
CA THR A 101 4.05 -1.02 -12.17
C THR A 101 3.45 -1.40 -13.52
N THR A 102 3.26 -0.41 -14.40
CA THR A 102 2.78 -0.66 -15.78
C THR A 102 3.72 -1.52 -16.61
N THR A 103 5.00 -1.65 -16.23
CA THR A 103 5.92 -2.57 -16.88
C THR A 103 5.72 -3.98 -16.31
N PRO A 104 5.22 -4.94 -17.11
CA PRO A 104 4.98 -6.28 -16.62
C PRO A 104 6.31 -7.00 -16.29
N ALA A 105 6.26 -7.88 -15.29
CA ALA A 105 7.32 -8.82 -14.97
C ALA A 105 6.76 -10.26 -14.95
N ALA A 106 7.63 -11.24 -14.73
CA ALA A 106 7.24 -12.66 -14.78
C ALA A 106 6.23 -13.03 -13.66
N ASP A 107 6.27 -12.33 -12.54
CA ASP A 107 5.55 -12.57 -11.30
C ASP A 107 4.50 -11.51 -10.98
N ARG A 108 4.37 -10.46 -11.79
CA ARG A 108 3.38 -9.39 -11.56
C ARG A 108 3.08 -8.61 -12.84
N ALA A 109 1.85 -8.12 -12.98
CA ALA A 109 1.51 -7.18 -14.05
C ALA A 109 0.23 -6.38 -13.74
N ILE A 110 0.03 -5.30 -14.49
CA ILE A 110 -1.24 -4.59 -14.61
C ILE A 110 -1.88 -4.98 -15.94
N VAL A 111 -3.14 -5.39 -15.92
CA VAL A 111 -3.94 -5.82 -17.08
C VAL A 111 -5.30 -5.12 -17.02
N GLY A 112 -5.43 -4.01 -17.76
CA GLY A 112 -6.66 -3.21 -17.76
C GLY A 112 -6.93 -2.54 -16.41
N ASP A 113 -8.09 -2.84 -15.84
CA ASP A 113 -8.55 -2.41 -14.51
C ASP A 113 -8.04 -3.29 -13.37
N ARG A 114 -7.24 -4.32 -13.68
CA ARG A 114 -6.74 -5.30 -12.71
C ARG A 114 -5.23 -5.28 -12.60
N ALA A 115 -4.73 -5.66 -11.44
CA ALA A 115 -3.32 -5.91 -11.20
C ALA A 115 -3.16 -7.24 -10.47
N TRP A 116 -2.11 -7.98 -10.78
CA TRP A 116 -1.83 -9.24 -10.10
C TRP A 116 -0.37 -9.36 -9.72
N ILE A 117 -0.11 -10.13 -8.66
CA ILE A 117 1.23 -10.49 -8.17
C ILE A 117 1.22 -11.91 -7.63
N ARG A 118 2.32 -12.63 -7.87
CA ARG A 118 2.63 -13.90 -7.20
C ARG A 118 3.53 -13.65 -6.02
N THR A 119 3.21 -14.26 -4.89
CA THR A 119 4.04 -14.25 -3.69
C THR A 119 4.32 -15.69 -3.26
N PRO A 120 5.40 -15.94 -2.52
CA PRO A 120 5.57 -17.23 -1.85
C PRO A 120 4.35 -17.53 -0.98
N ALA A 121 3.85 -18.76 -1.04
CA ALA A 121 2.75 -19.21 -0.18
C ALA A 121 3.18 -19.39 1.29
N GLY A 122 4.49 -19.31 1.55
CA GLY A 122 5.05 -19.60 2.85
C GLY A 122 4.86 -21.07 3.18
N LEU A 123 5.36 -21.97 2.34
CA LEU A 123 5.32 -23.42 2.57
C LEU A 123 6.71 -23.94 2.92
N SER A 124 6.77 -24.86 3.88
CA SER A 124 7.94 -25.70 4.13
C SER A 124 8.14 -26.73 3.03
N SER A 125 9.30 -27.40 3.02
CA SER A 125 9.60 -28.51 2.10
C SER A 125 8.66 -29.71 2.25
N THR A 126 7.87 -29.78 3.32
CA THR A 126 6.86 -30.81 3.58
C THR A 126 5.43 -30.34 3.27
N GLY A 127 5.24 -29.13 2.72
CA GLY A 127 3.94 -28.57 2.36
C GLY A 127 3.14 -27.99 3.53
N GLU A 128 3.76 -27.80 4.69
CA GLU A 128 3.14 -27.12 5.83
C GLU A 128 3.32 -25.61 5.71
N LEU A 129 2.29 -24.82 6.04
CA LEU A 129 2.39 -23.35 6.06
C LEU A 129 3.41 -22.90 7.12
N VAL A 130 4.53 -22.37 6.63
CA VAL A 130 5.59 -21.73 7.40
C VAL A 130 5.77 -20.33 6.80
N ASN A 131 5.28 -19.32 7.51
CA ASN A 131 5.30 -17.90 7.13
C ASN A 131 4.37 -17.51 5.96
N PRO A 132 3.05 -17.76 6.06
CA PRO A 132 2.12 -17.31 5.02
C PRO A 132 2.13 -15.79 4.89
N PHE A 133 1.92 -15.32 3.67
CA PHE A 133 1.72 -13.90 3.41
C PHE A 133 0.29 -13.52 3.78
N ALA A 134 0.13 -12.50 4.62
CA ALA A 134 -1.15 -11.90 4.95
C ALA A 134 -1.19 -10.45 4.48
N LEU A 135 -2.17 -10.10 3.66
CA LEU A 135 -2.31 -8.74 3.15
C LEU A 135 -2.67 -7.79 4.28
N THR A 136 -1.81 -6.83 4.61
CA THR A 136 -2.08 -5.87 5.70
C THR A 136 -2.54 -4.51 5.19
N ASN A 137 -2.07 -4.11 4.02
CA ASN A 137 -2.41 -2.83 3.43
C ASN A 137 -2.05 -2.84 1.95
N ALA A 138 -2.69 -1.99 1.16
CA ALA A 138 -2.23 -1.68 -0.18
C ALA A 138 -2.68 -0.28 -0.59
N THR A 139 -1.83 0.39 -1.37
CA THR A 139 -2.13 1.69 -1.99
C THR A 139 -1.92 1.58 -3.49
N ALA A 140 -2.69 2.33 -4.26
CA ALA A 140 -2.58 2.38 -5.69
C ALA A 140 -2.52 3.82 -6.18
N LEU A 141 -1.66 4.07 -7.16
CA LEU A 141 -1.70 5.30 -7.95
C LEU A 141 -2.55 5.02 -9.18
N ILE A 142 -3.59 5.82 -9.39
CA ILE A 142 -4.54 5.67 -10.50
C ILE A 142 -4.57 6.92 -11.39
N THR A 143 -5.03 6.77 -12.63
CA THR A 143 -5.33 7.90 -13.53
C THR A 143 -6.64 8.60 -13.19
N GLY A 144 -7.51 7.95 -12.40
CA GLY A 144 -8.76 8.51 -11.92
C GLY A 144 -8.60 9.55 -10.82
N THR A 145 -9.74 9.94 -10.23
CA THR A 145 -9.81 11.09 -9.31
C THR A 145 -10.14 10.75 -7.86
N ASP A 146 -10.70 9.56 -7.59
CA ASP A 146 -11.07 9.13 -6.23
C ASP A 146 -11.39 7.62 -6.19
N GLY A 147 -11.52 7.07 -4.98
CA GLY A 147 -12.13 5.77 -4.70
C GLY A 147 -11.30 4.86 -3.79
N THR A 148 -11.75 3.62 -3.70
CA THR A 148 -10.99 2.46 -3.17
C THR A 148 -10.83 1.42 -4.27
N PHE A 149 -9.95 0.45 -4.05
CA PHE A 149 -9.82 -0.73 -4.89
C PHE A 149 -9.90 -1.99 -4.04
N ASP A 150 -10.21 -3.12 -4.68
CA ASP A 150 -10.56 -4.34 -3.96
C ASP A 150 -9.51 -5.43 -4.21
N LEU A 151 -9.35 -6.34 -3.24
CA LEU A 151 -8.82 -7.68 -3.52
C LEU A 151 -9.93 -8.47 -4.19
N ALA A 152 -9.84 -8.68 -5.50
CA ALA A 152 -10.92 -9.27 -6.27
C ALA A 152 -10.97 -10.81 -6.18
N GLN A 153 -9.79 -11.44 -6.17
CA GLN A 153 -9.64 -12.89 -6.12
C GLN A 153 -8.22 -13.25 -5.69
N THR A 154 -8.06 -14.45 -5.17
CA THR A 154 -6.76 -15.08 -4.95
C THR A 154 -6.73 -16.45 -5.65
N CYS A 155 -5.53 -16.95 -5.95
CA CYS A 155 -5.32 -18.35 -6.34
C CYS A 155 -4.28 -18.93 -5.38
N PRO A 156 -4.73 -19.62 -4.32
CA PRO A 156 -3.83 -20.18 -3.32
C PRO A 156 -2.97 -21.30 -3.88
N ALA A 157 -1.79 -21.50 -3.29
CA ALA A 157 -0.95 -22.65 -3.60
C ALA A 157 -1.59 -24.00 -3.23
N THR A 158 -1.14 -25.08 -3.89
CA THR A 158 -1.60 -26.46 -3.70
C THR A 158 -0.52 -27.41 -3.24
#